data_AF-A0A7Y1XY35-F1
#
_entry.id   AF-A0A7Y1XY35-F1
#
_cell.length_a   1.000
_cell.length_b   1.000
_cell.length_c   1.000
_cell.angle_alpha   90.00
_cell.angle_beta   90.00
_cell.angle_gamma   90.00
#
_symmetry.space_group_name_H-M   'P 1'
#
loop_
_entity.id
_entity.type
_entity.pdbx_description
1 polymer ?
#
loop_
_entity_poly.entity_id
_entity_poly.type
_entity_poly.pdbx_seq_one_letter_code
_entity_poly.pdbx_strand_id
1 'polypeptide(L)'
;MNRQFSILFIFVLLACNSAGPYVKSKGMVSCAHPLAADVGVNILKQGGNAFDAAVAVQFALAVVYPRAGNIAAGGFAVYRTSDGTISALDFREKAPLAAHRDMFLDDMDSVIANKSLLGHLA
;
A
#
# COMPACT_ATOMS: atom_id res chain seq x y z
N MET A 1 29.63 47.96 -13.52
CA MET A 1 28.98 46.64 -13.29
C MET A 1 28.17 46.31 -14.53
N ASN A 2 28.60 45.28 -15.28
CA ASN A 2 28.34 45.16 -16.72
C ASN A 2 26.91 44.69 -17.04
N ARG A 3 26.22 45.41 -17.95
CA ARG A 3 24.85 45.11 -18.45
C ARG A 3 24.70 43.66 -18.96
N GLN A 4 25.79 43.06 -19.43
CA GLN A 4 25.88 41.66 -19.86
C GLN A 4 25.57 40.66 -18.70
N PHE A 5 25.97 41.00 -17.47
CA PHE A 5 25.76 40.16 -16.29
C PHE A 5 24.29 40.17 -15.84
N SER A 6 23.59 41.31 -15.95
CA SER A 6 22.16 41.41 -15.63
C SER A 6 21.27 40.67 -16.65
N ILE A 7 21.62 40.67 -17.93
CA ILE A 7 20.85 39.97 -18.97
C ILE A 7 21.01 38.44 -18.81
N LEU A 8 22.20 37.95 -18.49
CA LEU A 8 22.45 36.54 -18.26
C LEU A 8 21.72 36.02 -17.00
N PHE A 9 21.61 36.82 -15.95
CA PHE A 9 20.89 36.46 -14.72
C PHE A 9 19.38 36.35 -14.93
N ILE A 10 18.79 37.18 -15.80
CA ILE A 10 17.36 37.12 -16.16
C ILE A 10 17.06 35.87 -16.99
N PHE A 11 17.98 35.45 -17.88
CA PHE A 11 17.81 34.23 -18.68
C PHE A 11 17.85 32.95 -17.84
N VAL A 12 18.68 32.90 -16.81
CA VAL A 12 18.76 31.78 -15.86
C VAL A 12 17.49 31.68 -15.00
N LEU A 13 16.87 32.80 -14.64
CA LEU A 13 15.60 32.82 -13.91
C LEU A 13 14.40 32.36 -14.75
N LEU A 14 14.39 32.61 -16.07
CA LEU A 14 13.34 32.11 -16.97
C LEU A 14 13.49 30.60 -17.32
N ALA A 15 14.69 30.04 -17.24
CA ALA A 15 14.94 28.63 -17.54
C ALA A 15 14.51 27.69 -16.41
N CYS A 16 14.19 28.21 -15.23
CA CYS A 16 13.71 27.43 -14.09
C CYS A 16 12.17 27.35 -14.04
N ASN A 17 11.55 26.98 -15.16
CA ASN A 17 10.25 26.31 -15.09
C ASN A 17 10.53 24.83 -14.92
N SER A 18 10.85 24.43 -13.69
CA SER A 18 10.71 23.03 -13.31
C SER A 18 9.21 22.74 -13.41
N ALA A 19 8.80 22.15 -14.54
CA ALA A 19 7.53 21.46 -14.64
C ALA A 19 7.58 20.31 -13.62
N GLY A 20 7.31 20.61 -12.36
CA GLY A 20 6.91 19.59 -11.38
C GLY A 20 5.79 18.78 -12.02
N PRO A 21 5.67 17.48 -11.71
CA PRO A 21 4.78 16.59 -12.44
C PRO A 21 3.37 17.20 -12.46
N TYR A 22 2.94 17.63 -13.65
CA TYR A 22 1.62 18.21 -13.87
C TYR A 22 0.61 17.07 -13.80
N VAL A 23 0.22 16.71 -12.58
CA VAL A 23 -0.75 15.64 -12.33
C VAL A 23 -2.15 16.25 -12.36
N LYS A 24 -2.73 16.35 -13.55
CA LYS A 24 -4.18 16.56 -13.70
C LYS A 24 -4.90 15.22 -13.60
N SER A 25 -4.73 14.48 -12.50
CA SER A 25 -5.38 13.17 -12.33
C SER A 25 -6.67 13.29 -11.53
N LYS A 26 -7.75 12.67 -12.03
CA LYS A 26 -9.01 12.49 -11.31
C LYS A 26 -8.92 11.43 -10.20
N GLY A 27 -7.81 10.71 -10.11
CA GLY A 27 -7.54 9.64 -9.14
C GLY A 27 -6.17 9.00 -9.38
N MET A 28 -5.57 8.47 -8.32
CA MET A 28 -4.22 7.86 -8.33
C MET A 28 -4.23 6.57 -7.52
N VAL A 29 -3.47 5.57 -7.97
CA VAL A 29 -3.23 4.30 -7.26
C VAL A 29 -1.74 4.03 -7.22
N SER A 30 -1.23 3.66 -6.05
CA SER A 30 0.16 3.23 -5.84
C SER A 30 0.16 1.93 -5.04
N CYS A 31 0.87 0.91 -5.52
CA CYS A 31 1.01 -0.37 -4.83
C CYS A 31 2.27 -1.11 -5.29
N ALA A 32 2.55 -2.27 -4.70
CA ALA A 32 3.79 -3.03 -4.91
C ALA A 32 3.95 -3.67 -6.30
N HIS A 33 2.89 -3.72 -7.12
CA HIS A 33 2.93 -4.40 -8.42
C HIS A 33 2.18 -3.59 -9.49
N PRO A 34 2.79 -3.34 -10.68
CA PRO A 34 2.20 -2.49 -11.71
C PRO A 34 0.83 -2.99 -12.20
N LEU A 35 0.66 -4.30 -12.45
CA LEU A 35 -0.63 -4.86 -12.86
C LEU A 35 -1.76 -4.63 -11.83
N ALA A 36 -1.44 -4.66 -10.53
CA ALA A 36 -2.44 -4.38 -9.50
C ALA A 36 -2.79 -2.88 -9.46
N ALA A 37 -1.80 -1.99 -9.68
CA ALA A 37 -2.05 -0.56 -9.82
C ALA A 37 -2.95 -0.27 -11.03
N ASP A 38 -2.72 -0.93 -12.16
CA ASP A 38 -3.54 -0.80 -13.37
C ASP A 38 -4.99 -1.26 -13.13
N VAL A 39 -5.18 -2.36 -12.38
CA VAL A 39 -6.51 -2.82 -11.95
C VAL A 39 -7.22 -1.72 -11.16
N GLY A 40 -6.56 -1.13 -10.15
CA GLY A 40 -7.13 -0.04 -9.36
C GLY A 40 -7.47 1.18 -10.20
N VAL A 41 -6.58 1.61 -11.10
CA VAL A 41 -6.83 2.72 -12.03
C VAL A 41 -8.03 2.42 -12.93
N ASN A 42 -8.18 1.19 -13.40
CA ASN A 42 -9.32 0.80 -14.24
C ASN A 42 -10.65 0.82 -13.46
N ILE A 43 -10.66 0.48 -12.17
CA ILE A 43 -11.85 0.62 -11.33
C ILE A 43 -12.24 2.08 -11.13
N LEU A 44 -11.26 2.96 -10.87
CA LEU A 44 -11.53 4.41 -10.78
C LEU A 44 -12.08 4.97 -12.10
N LYS A 45 -11.53 4.53 -13.25
CA LYS A 45 -12.03 4.94 -14.58
C LYS A 45 -13.47 4.48 -14.86
N GLN A 46 -13.88 3.35 -14.28
CA GLN A 46 -15.24 2.82 -14.36
C GLN A 46 -16.23 3.54 -13.42
N GLY A 47 -15.76 4.53 -12.64
CA GLY A 47 -16.59 5.30 -11.71
C GLY A 47 -16.63 4.73 -10.30
N GLY A 48 -15.81 3.72 -9.98
CA GLY A 48 -15.63 3.24 -8.61
C GLY A 48 -14.96 4.29 -7.72
N ASN A 49 -15.22 4.22 -6.42
CA ASN A 49 -14.59 5.08 -5.43
C ASN A 49 -13.22 4.53 -4.98
N ALA A 50 -12.56 5.21 -4.03
CA ALA A 50 -11.26 4.79 -3.50
C ALA A 50 -11.29 3.42 -2.81
N PHE A 51 -12.40 3.05 -2.16
CA PHE A 51 -12.58 1.76 -1.51
C PHE A 51 -12.75 0.64 -2.54
N ASP A 52 -13.56 0.85 -3.59
CA ASP A 52 -13.74 -0.12 -4.68
C ASP A 52 -12.40 -0.43 -5.35
N ALA A 53 -11.61 0.61 -5.63
CA ALA A 53 -10.28 0.47 -6.20
C ALA A 53 -9.33 -0.27 -5.25
N ALA A 54 -9.35 0.05 -3.94
CA ALA A 54 -8.51 -0.62 -2.96
C ALA A 54 -8.81 -2.12 -2.83
N VAL A 55 -10.09 -2.52 -2.80
CA VAL A 55 -10.49 -3.93 -2.76
C VAL A 55 -10.04 -4.67 -4.03
N ALA A 56 -10.23 -4.07 -5.21
CA ALA A 56 -9.77 -4.68 -6.45
C ALA A 56 -8.24 -4.83 -6.52
N VAL A 57 -7.50 -3.82 -6.06
CA VAL A 57 -6.04 -3.88 -5.92
C VAL A 57 -5.63 -5.02 -4.99
N GLN A 58 -6.30 -5.19 -3.84
CA GLN A 58 -5.97 -6.24 -2.88
C GLN A 58 -6.17 -7.64 -3.49
N PHE A 59 -7.28 -7.88 -4.18
CA PHE A 59 -7.52 -9.15 -4.88
C PHE A 59 -6.53 -9.38 -6.03
N ALA A 60 -6.15 -8.32 -6.76
CA ALA A 60 -5.12 -8.42 -7.78
C ALA A 60 -3.76 -8.80 -7.16
N LEU A 61 -3.36 -8.16 -6.06
CA LEU A 61 -2.12 -8.45 -5.34
C LEU A 61 -2.10 -9.89 -4.80
N ALA A 62 -3.24 -10.45 -4.38
CA ALA A 62 -3.33 -11.86 -3.99
C ALA A 62 -2.96 -12.85 -5.11
N VAL A 63 -2.98 -12.40 -6.37
CA VAL A 63 -2.53 -13.20 -7.52
C VAL A 63 -1.13 -12.81 -7.96
N VAL A 64 -0.88 -11.52 -8.21
CA VAL A 64 0.37 -11.06 -8.85
C VAL A 64 1.51 -10.79 -7.86
N TYR A 65 1.21 -10.75 -6.56
CA TYR A 65 2.19 -10.51 -5.50
C TYR A 65 2.04 -11.52 -4.35
N PRO A 66 2.16 -12.83 -4.61
CA PRO A 66 1.82 -13.89 -3.65
C PRO A 66 2.72 -13.93 -2.41
N ARG A 67 3.83 -13.20 -2.41
CA ARG A 67 4.70 -13.06 -1.23
C ARG A 67 4.02 -12.32 -0.08
N ALA A 68 3.03 -11.46 -0.37
CA ALA A 68 2.33 -10.69 0.67
C ALA A 68 0.84 -10.44 0.37
N GLY A 69 0.45 -10.32 -0.91
CA GLY A 69 -0.94 -10.31 -1.30
C GLY A 69 -1.60 -11.63 -0.92
N ASN A 70 -2.78 -11.55 -0.31
CA ASN A 70 -3.41 -12.71 0.32
C ASN A 70 -4.94 -12.59 0.36
N ILE A 71 -5.61 -13.74 0.55
CA ILE A 71 -7.06 -13.87 0.79
C ILE A 71 -7.40 -14.52 2.14
N ALA A 72 -6.40 -15.09 2.82
CA ALA A 72 -6.58 -15.93 4.00
C ALA A 72 -5.76 -15.46 5.22
N ALA A 73 -5.16 -14.26 5.13
CA ALA A 73 -4.45 -13.62 6.24
C ALA A 73 -5.22 -12.38 6.68
N GLY A 74 -4.53 -11.38 7.24
CA GLY A 74 -5.14 -10.15 7.73
C GLY A 74 -4.42 -8.88 7.32
N GLY A 75 -4.82 -7.78 7.94
CA GLY A 75 -4.25 -6.47 7.68
C GLY A 75 -5.05 -5.33 8.31
N PHE A 76 -4.76 -4.12 7.82
CA PHE A 76 -5.41 -2.90 8.26
C PHE A 76 -5.71 -2.01 7.05
N ALA A 77 -6.79 -1.24 7.13
CA ALA A 77 -7.04 -0.13 6.23
C ALA A 77 -7.21 1.15 7.04
N VAL A 78 -6.49 2.20 6.68
CA VAL A 78 -6.70 3.55 7.24
C VAL A 78 -7.28 4.40 6.13
N TYR A 79 -8.36 5.11 6.41
CA TYR A 79 -9.07 5.85 5.38
C TYR A 79 -9.60 7.19 5.87
N ARG A 80 -9.80 8.07 4.90
CA ARG A 80 -10.51 9.33 5.05
C ARG A 80 -11.55 9.45 3.94
N THR A 81 -12.80 9.69 4.31
CA THR A 81 -13.91 9.89 3.37
C THR A 81 -13.99 11.35 2.90
N SER A 82 -14.79 11.61 1.86
CA SER A 82 -14.96 12.93 1.27
C SER A 82 -15.61 13.95 2.20
N ASP A 83 -16.42 13.50 3.16
CA ASP A 83 -17.00 14.34 4.22
C ASP A 83 -16.01 14.67 5.35
N GLY A 84 -14.79 14.11 5.29
CA GLY A 84 -13.72 14.34 6.25
C GLY A 84 -13.64 13.32 7.38
N THR A 85 -14.53 12.31 7.45
CA THR A 85 -14.44 11.24 8.46
C THR A 85 -13.11 10.49 8.30
N ILE A 86 -12.42 10.27 9.42
CA ILE A 86 -11.16 9.52 9.48
C ILE A 86 -11.41 8.29 10.34
N SER A 87 -11.07 7.12 9.85
CA SER A 87 -11.23 5.87 10.58
C SER A 87 -10.26 4.81 10.09
N ALA A 88 -10.30 3.65 10.75
CA ALA A 88 -9.54 2.48 10.40
C ALA A 88 -10.42 1.22 10.44
N LEU A 89 -10.06 0.24 9.63
CA LEU A 89 -10.59 -1.12 9.67
C LEU A 89 -9.46 -2.05 10.09
N ASP A 90 -9.66 -2.73 11.22
CA ASP A 90 -8.81 -3.83 11.69
C ASP A 90 -9.43 -5.15 11.23
N PHE A 91 -8.70 -5.86 10.38
CA PHE A 91 -9.01 -7.21 9.93
C PHE A 91 -7.80 -8.12 10.16
N ARG A 92 -7.09 -7.92 11.27
CA ARG A 92 -5.98 -8.77 11.70
C ARG A 92 -6.45 -10.18 11.99
N GLU A 93 -5.56 -11.13 11.78
CA GLU A 93 -5.77 -12.53 12.12
C GLU A 93 -6.06 -12.68 13.62
N LYS A 94 -6.93 -13.62 13.95
CA LYS A 94 -7.24 -14.00 15.33
C LYS A 94 -6.63 -15.36 15.61
N ALA A 95 -5.94 -15.48 16.74
CA ALA A 95 -5.45 -16.76 17.22
C ALA A 95 -6.63 -17.76 17.32
N PRO A 96 -6.49 -19.00 16.83
CA PRO A 96 -7.54 -20.02 16.93
C PRO A 96 -7.96 -20.27 18.39
N LEU A 97 -9.18 -20.79 18.60
CA LEU A 97 -9.70 -21.08 19.96
C LEU A 97 -8.84 -22.10 20.73
N ALA A 98 -8.12 -22.97 20.02
CA ALA A 98 -7.21 -23.95 20.61
C ALA A 98 -5.79 -23.38 20.88
N ALA A 99 -5.52 -22.14 20.49
CA ALA A 99 -4.22 -21.52 20.75
C ALA A 99 -4.02 -21.30 22.25
N HIS A 100 -2.80 -21.53 22.71
CA HIS A 100 -2.37 -21.30 24.09
C HIS A 100 -0.94 -20.77 24.11
N ARG A 101 -0.55 -20.15 25.23
CA ARG A 101 0.72 -19.42 25.39
C ARG A 101 1.95 -20.21 24.92
N ASP A 102 2.01 -21.49 25.26
CA ASP A 102 3.21 -22.33 25.12
C ASP A 102 3.14 -23.27 23.88
N MET A 103 2.24 -23.03 22.92
CA MET A 103 1.99 -23.96 21.79
C MET A 103 3.19 -24.18 20.85
N PHE A 104 4.21 -23.32 20.95
CA PHE A 104 5.44 -23.40 20.15
C PHE A 104 6.69 -23.85 20.95
N LEU A 105 6.52 -24.17 22.24
CA LEU A 105 7.59 -24.66 23.10
C LEU A 105 7.53 -26.20 23.20
N ASP A 106 8.67 -26.80 23.53
CA ASP A 106 8.75 -28.20 23.96
C ASP A 106 8.56 -28.34 25.48
N ASP A 107 8.64 -29.58 25.98
CA ASP A 107 8.44 -29.90 27.40
C ASP A 107 9.52 -29.32 28.33
N MET A 108 10.61 -28.77 27.77
CA MET A 108 11.69 -28.09 28.50
C MET A 108 11.64 -26.57 28.31
N ASP A 109 10.48 -26.03 27.91
CA ASP A 109 10.26 -24.61 27.60
C ASP A 109 11.21 -24.04 26.51
N SER A 110 11.77 -24.92 25.66
CA SER A 110 12.66 -24.52 24.58
C SER A 110 11.89 -24.34 23.26
N VAL A 111 12.35 -23.39 22.44
CA VAL A 111 11.71 -23.07 21.15
C VAL A 111 11.84 -24.25 20.19
N ILE A 112 10.70 -24.75 19.68
CA ILE A 112 10.70 -25.74 18.61
C ILE A 112 10.97 -25.02 17.28
N ALA A 113 12.13 -25.28 16.69
CA ALA A 113 12.56 -24.64 15.45
C ALA A 113 11.49 -24.71 14.34
N ASN A 114 11.20 -23.57 13.71
CA ASN A 114 10.24 -23.39 12.61
C ASN A 114 8.76 -23.66 12.92
N LYS A 115 8.38 -24.11 14.14
CA LYS A 115 6.97 -24.45 14.45
C LYS A 115 6.02 -23.25 14.38
N SER A 116 6.52 -22.04 14.62
CA SER A 116 5.79 -20.77 14.47
C SER A 116 5.91 -20.13 13.09
N LEU A 117 6.64 -20.75 12.16
CA LEU A 117 6.89 -20.21 10.81
C LEU A 117 6.28 -21.07 9.71
N LEU A 118 6.18 -22.38 9.96
CA LEU A 118 5.78 -23.37 8.97
C LEU A 118 4.63 -24.25 9.49
N GLY A 119 3.64 -24.48 8.63
CA GLY A 119 2.52 -25.38 8.91
C GLY A 119 1.29 -24.67 9.47
N HIS A 120 0.28 -25.46 9.84
CA HIS A 120 -1.04 -24.94 10.23
C HIS A 120 -1.11 -24.36 11.66
N LEU A 121 -0.05 -24.53 12.45
CA LEU A 121 0.06 -23.93 13.78
C LEU A 121 0.70 -22.55 13.73
N ALA A 122 1.40 -22.21 12.65
CA ALA A 122 2.06 -20.93 12.43
C ALA A 122 1.06 -19.81 12.08
#